data_AF-A0A7X6BPY0-F1
#
_entry.id   AF-A0A7X6BPY0-F1
#
_cell.length_a   1.000
_cell.length_b   1.000
_cell.length_c   1.000
_cell.angle_alpha   90.00
_cell.angle_beta   90.00
_cell.angle_gamma   90.00
#
_symmetry.space_group_name_H-M   'P 1'
#
loop_
_entity.id
_entity.type
_entity.pdbx_description
1 polymer ?
#
loop_
_entity_poly.entity_id
_entity_poly.type
_entity_poly.pdbx_seq_one_letter_code
_entity_poly.pdbx_strand_id
1 'polypeptide(L)'
;MTSQRPPKKSETIEVRLPYGTKTAFIARCRDEGRTVSDAVRGFMEAEIGARPARASRRTRLLHALAAAVAGLALGAVAAPSLAQAPGGSRAAFDRLDTDHDGAVSFDEFRR
;
A
#
# COMPACT_ATOMS: atom_id res chain seq x y z
N MET A 1 -15.65 14.57 -27.48
CA MET A 1 -15.58 14.02 -26.12
C MET A 1 -16.47 14.87 -25.22
N THR A 2 -17.64 14.38 -24.84
CA THR A 2 -18.57 15.13 -23.99
C THR A 2 -18.15 14.97 -22.53
N SER A 3 -17.47 15.99 -21.99
CA SER A 3 -17.22 16.06 -20.54
C SER A 3 -18.58 16.15 -19.85
N GLN A 4 -19.00 15.10 -19.15
CA GLN A 4 -20.23 15.11 -18.37
C GLN A 4 -20.09 16.14 -17.26
N ARG A 5 -20.73 17.30 -17.44
CA ARG A 5 -20.78 18.34 -16.42
C ARG A 5 -21.53 17.77 -15.21
N PRO A 6 -21.07 18.04 -13.97
CA PRO A 6 -21.81 17.61 -12.79
C PRO A 6 -23.25 18.11 -12.86
N PRO A 7 -24.23 17.29 -12.44
CA PRO A 7 -25.64 17.65 -12.51
C PRO A 7 -25.90 18.95 -11.75
N LYS A 8 -26.84 19.76 -12.28
CA LYS A 8 -27.22 21.02 -11.66
C LYS A 8 -27.86 20.75 -10.28
N LYS A 9 -27.59 21.64 -9.31
CA LYS A 9 -28.26 21.64 -8.00
C LYS A 9 -29.71 22.12 -8.19
N SER A 10 -30.66 21.20 -8.40
CA SER A 10 -32.08 21.52 -8.67
C SER A 10 -32.98 21.41 -7.45
N GLU A 11 -32.75 20.43 -6.57
CA GLU A 11 -33.61 20.13 -5.43
C GLU A 11 -33.16 20.84 -4.15
N THR A 12 -34.14 21.23 -3.30
CA THR A 12 -33.90 21.82 -1.98
C THR A 12 -34.30 20.83 -0.88
N ILE A 13 -33.49 20.76 0.18
CA ILE A 13 -33.76 19.93 1.35
C ILE A 13 -34.01 20.85 2.55
N GLU A 14 -35.16 20.70 3.20
CA GLU A 14 -35.52 21.39 4.43
C GLU A 14 -35.57 20.40 5.60
N VAL A 15 -34.86 20.71 6.69
CA VAL A 15 -34.78 19.84 7.88
C VAL A 15 -35.15 20.64 9.12
N ARG A 16 -36.12 20.13 9.89
CA ARG A 16 -36.49 20.68 11.20
C ARG A 16 -35.57 20.12 12.27
N LEU A 17 -34.96 21.00 13.07
CA LEU A 17 -34.02 20.66 14.12
C LEU A 17 -34.31 21.49 15.38
N PRO A 18 -33.96 21.01 16.59
CA PRO A 18 -33.95 21.83 17.79
C PRO A 18 -33.07 23.08 17.61
N TYR A 19 -33.47 24.19 18.24
CA TYR A 19 -32.78 25.48 18.10
C TYR A 19 -31.30 25.41 18.52
N GLY A 20 -31.00 24.72 19.62
CA GLY A 20 -29.63 24.52 20.10
C GLY A 20 -28.74 23.79 19.08
N THR A 21 -29.27 22.75 18.44
CA THR A 21 -28.55 21.98 17.41
C THR A 21 -28.26 22.84 16.18
N LYS A 22 -29.25 23.61 15.71
CA LYS A 22 -29.09 24.52 14.56
C LYS A 22 -28.02 25.57 14.84
N THR A 23 -28.09 26.23 15.99
CA THR A 23 -27.15 27.31 16.35
C THR A 23 -25.74 26.80 16.54
N ALA A 24 -25.55 25.69 17.26
CA ALA A 24 -24.25 25.06 17.44
C ALA A 24 -23.62 24.64 16.10
N PHE A 25 -24.41 24.05 15.19
CA PHE A 25 -23.91 23.65 13.89
C PHE A 25 -23.52 24.85 13.00
N ILE A 26 -24.30 25.93 13.02
CA ILE A 26 -23.98 27.16 12.29
C ILE A 26 -22.69 27.79 12.82
N ALA A 27 -22.53 27.88 14.15
CA ALA A 27 -21.33 28.41 14.78
C ALA A 27 -20.08 27.63 14.32
N ARG A 28 -20.13 26.30 14.43
CA ARG A 28 -19.04 25.43 13.97
C ARG A 28 -18.70 25.63 12.48
N CYS A 29 -19.70 25.75 11.62
CA CYS A 29 -19.44 25.96 10.19
C CYS A 29 -18.73 27.30 9.93
N ARG A 30 -19.07 28.35 10.70
CA ARG A 30 -18.39 29.65 10.61
C ARG A 30 -16.94 29.57 11.07
N ASP A 31 -16.68 28.88 12.18
CA ASP A 31 -15.31 28.68 12.69
C ASP A 31 -14.44 27.92 11.68
N GLU A 32 -15.04 26.97 10.95
CA GLU A 32 -14.38 26.21 9.88
C GLU A 32 -14.34 26.95 8.53
N GLY A 33 -14.84 28.19 8.45
CA GLY A 33 -14.84 29.00 7.22
C GLY A 33 -15.70 28.44 6.08
N ARG A 34 -16.72 27.64 6.38
CA ARG A 34 -17.57 26.96 5.39
C ARG A 34 -19.04 27.32 5.53
N THR A 35 -19.80 27.20 4.44
CA THR A 35 -21.26 27.37 4.50
C THR A 35 -21.93 26.14 5.09
N VAL A 36 -23.11 26.35 5.69
CA VAL A 36 -23.95 25.26 6.20
C VAL A 36 -24.30 24.27 5.08
N SER A 37 -24.64 24.77 3.89
CA SER A 37 -24.99 23.94 2.74
C SER A 37 -23.81 23.10 2.25
N ASP A 38 -22.58 23.61 2.31
CA ASP A 38 -21.39 22.85 1.95
C ASP A 38 -21.08 21.77 2.99
N ALA A 39 -21.23 22.09 4.28
CA ALA A 39 -21.09 21.13 5.37
C ALA A 39 -22.06 19.95 5.23
N VAL A 40 -23.34 20.25 4.95
CA VAL A 40 -24.38 19.22 4.77
C VAL A 40 -24.08 18.38 3.52
N ARG A 41 -23.70 19.01 2.41
CA ARG A 41 -23.35 18.27 1.18
C ARG A 41 -22.15 17.35 1.39
N GLY A 42 -21.09 17.86 2.01
CA GLY A 42 -19.91 17.06 2.33
C GLY A 42 -20.22 15.89 3.26
N PHE A 43 -21.12 16.09 4.23
CA PHE A 43 -21.62 15.00 5.07
C PHE A 43 -22.34 13.93 4.24
N MET A 44 -23.24 14.32 3.32
CA MET A 44 -23.96 13.38 2.46
C MET A 44 -23.02 12.61 1.52
N GLU A 45 -22.08 13.30 0.88
CA GLU A 45 -21.07 12.68 0.02
C GLU A 45 -20.21 11.68 0.79
N ALA A 46 -19.79 12.04 2.00
CA ALA A 46 -19.04 11.15 2.88
C ALA A 46 -19.87 9.93 3.32
N GLU A 47 -21.14 10.10 3.67
CA GLU A 47 -22.02 9.01 4.11
C GLU A 47 -22.32 8.03 2.96
N ILE A 48 -22.54 8.56 1.75
CA ILE A 48 -22.73 7.75 0.53
C ILE A 48 -21.44 7.00 0.18
N GLY A 49 -20.29 7.68 0.25
CA GLY A 49 -18.97 7.10 -0.10
C GLY A 49 -18.35 6.20 0.96
N ALA A 50 -18.75 6.32 2.24
CA ALA A 50 -18.18 5.54 3.34
C ALA A 50 -18.70 4.09 3.42
N ARG A 51 -19.77 3.76 2.69
CA ARG A 51 -20.33 2.41 2.55
C ARG A 51 -19.55 1.66 1.45
N PRO A 52 -18.75 0.58 1.67
CA PRO A 52 -18.19 -0.09 2.85
C PRO A 52 -16.63 -0.13 2.82
N ALA A 53 -15.95 0.97 2.46
CA ALA A 53 -14.49 0.94 2.25
C ALA A 53 -13.66 0.80 3.56
N ARG A 54 -14.21 1.17 4.72
CA ARG A 54 -13.49 1.17 6.00
C ARG A 54 -13.26 -0.22 6.59
N ALA A 55 -14.19 -1.17 6.41
CA ALA A 55 -14.00 -2.55 6.85
C ALA A 55 -12.91 -3.25 6.02
N SER A 56 -12.87 -2.96 4.72
CA SER A 56 -11.98 -3.57 3.74
C SER A 56 -10.49 -3.21 3.94
N ARG A 57 -10.17 -1.96 4.28
CA ARG A 57 -8.76 -1.50 4.32
C ARG A 57 -7.98 -2.10 5.51
N ARG A 58 -8.61 -2.24 6.69
CA ARG A 58 -7.98 -2.84 7.86
C ARG A 58 -7.76 -4.34 7.67
N THR A 59 -8.75 -5.05 7.12
CA THR A 59 -8.64 -6.48 6.81
C THR A 59 -7.57 -6.75 5.74
N ARG A 60 -7.48 -5.93 4.69
CA ARG A 60 -6.41 -6.04 3.66
C ARG A 60 -5.01 -5.83 4.24
N LEU A 61 -4.83 -4.87 5.15
CA LEU A 61 -3.54 -4.65 5.81
C LEU A 61 -3.15 -5.82 6.71
N LEU A 62 -4.10 -6.39 7.45
CA LEU A 62 -3.88 -7.60 8.25
C LEU A 62 -3.50 -8.80 7.37
N HIS A 63 -4.18 -8.98 6.24
CA HIS A 63 -3.86 -10.06 5.29
C HIS A 63 -2.50 -9.86 4.61
N ALA A 64 -2.13 -8.62 4.27
CA ALA A 64 -0.81 -8.32 3.71
C ALA A 64 0.33 -8.60 4.70
N LEU A 65 0.13 -8.25 5.99
CA LEU A 65 1.09 -8.61 7.05
C LEU A 65 1.19 -10.13 7.24
N ALA A 66 0.06 -10.84 7.26
CA ALA A 66 0.06 -12.29 7.38
C ALA A 66 0.78 -12.96 6.19
N ALA A 67 0.56 -12.47 4.96
CA ALA A 67 1.24 -12.96 3.77
C ALA A 67 2.76 -12.68 3.81
N ALA A 68 3.18 -11.50 4.28
CA ALA A 68 4.60 -11.16 4.42
C ALA A 68 5.32 -12.07 5.44
N VAL A 69 4.68 -12.35 6.58
CA VAL A 69 5.22 -13.27 7.59
C VAL A 69 5.33 -14.69 7.04
N ALA A 70 4.29 -15.17 6.33
CA ALA A 70 4.33 -16.49 5.69
C ALA A 70 5.43 -16.59 4.61
N GLY A 71 5.61 -15.54 3.80
CA GLY A 71 6.66 -15.47 2.78
C GLY A 71 8.07 -15.50 3.38
N LEU A 72 8.31 -14.76 4.47
CA LEU A 72 9.58 -14.78 5.20
C LEU A 72 9.87 -16.14 5.84
N ALA A 73 8.86 -16.79 6.43
CA ALA A 73 9.01 -18.11 7.02
C ALA A 73 9.41 -19.16 5.96
N LEU A 74 8.77 -19.14 4.79
CA LEU A 74 9.12 -20.04 3.67
C LEU A 74 10.48 -19.73 3.04
N GLY A 75 10.86 -18.45 2.92
CA GLY A 75 12.17 -18.04 2.40
C GLY A 75 13.35 -18.45 3.30
N ALA A 76 13.17 -18.44 4.62
CA ALA A 76 14.20 -18.84 5.58
C ALA A 76 14.53 -20.34 5.52
N VAL A 77 13.59 -21.20 5.13
CA VAL A 77 13.82 -22.65 5.03
C VAL A 77 14.50 -23.06 3.72
N ALA A 78 14.43 -22.23 2.68
CA ALA A 78 15.02 -22.51 1.36
C ALA A 78 16.39 -21.83 1.13
N ALA A 79 16.81 -20.89 2.00
CA ALA A 79 18.11 -20.22 1.92
C ALA A 79 19.35 -21.15 1.87
N PRO A 80 19.44 -22.26 2.64
CA PRO A 80 20.62 -23.11 2.59
C PRO A 80 20.75 -23.89 1.27
N SER A 81 19.65 -24.07 0.54
CA SER A 81 19.63 -24.82 -0.73
C SER A 81 20.24 -24.05 -1.90
N LEU A 82 20.27 -22.71 -1.85
CA LEU A 82 20.97 -21.87 -2.84
C LEU A 82 22.45 -21.64 -2.47
N ALA A 83 22.80 -21.70 -1.18
CA ALA A 83 24.18 -21.61 -0.72
C ALA A 83 24.97 -22.91 -0.94
N GLN A 84 24.29 -24.05 -1.06
CA GLN A 84 24.90 -25.34 -1.35
C GLN A 84 24.99 -25.59 -2.87
N ALA A 85 25.68 -24.71 -3.60
CA ALA A 85 26.25 -25.14 -4.87
C ALA A 85 27.27 -26.26 -4.54
N PRO A 86 27.11 -27.47 -5.12
CA PRO A 86 27.94 -28.61 -4.73
C PRO A 86 29.41 -28.31 -5.01
N GLY A 87 30.28 -28.63 -4.04
CA GLY A 87 31.71 -28.30 -3.93
C GLY A 87 32.65 -28.80 -5.05
N GLY A 88 32.17 -28.96 -6.28
CA GLY A 88 33.00 -29.17 -7.47
C GLY A 88 33.66 -27.87 -7.96
N SER A 89 33.00 -26.72 -7.82
CA SER A 89 33.50 -25.46 -8.39
C SER A 89 34.77 -24.96 -7.71
N ARG A 90 34.90 -25.11 -6.39
CA ARG A 90 36.08 -24.62 -5.64
C ARG A 90 37.29 -25.54 -5.81
N ALA A 91 37.10 -26.85 -5.69
CA ALA A 91 38.18 -27.80 -5.92
C ALA A 91 38.66 -27.85 -7.39
N ALA A 92 37.79 -27.52 -8.36
CA ALA A 92 38.20 -27.35 -9.75
C ALA A 92 38.92 -26.02 -9.97
N PHE A 93 38.47 -24.95 -9.31
CA PHE A 93 39.12 -23.65 -9.33
C PHE A 93 40.54 -23.72 -8.73
N ASP A 94 40.69 -24.34 -7.56
CA ASP A 94 41.97 -24.49 -6.87
C ASP A 94 42.99 -25.35 -7.66
N ARG A 95 42.54 -26.13 -8.65
CA ARG A 95 43.42 -26.87 -9.56
C ARG A 95 43.88 -26.04 -10.75
N LEU A 96 43.10 -25.03 -11.13
CA LEU A 96 43.39 -24.17 -12.29
C LEU A 96 44.20 -22.95 -11.84
N ASP A 97 43.83 -22.33 -10.72
CA ASP A 97 44.54 -21.23 -10.07
C ASP A 97 45.82 -21.78 -9.41
N THR A 98 46.89 -21.89 -10.20
CA THR A 98 48.14 -22.54 -9.81
C THR A 98 49.02 -21.59 -9.01
N ASP A 99 48.92 -20.28 -9.26
CA ASP A 99 49.62 -19.26 -8.50
C ASP A 99 48.86 -18.80 -7.24
N HIS A 100 47.62 -19.27 -7.06
CA HIS A 100 46.75 -19.03 -5.90
C HIS A 100 46.47 -17.54 -5.68
N ASP A 101 46.37 -16.77 -6.77
CA ASP A 101 46.06 -15.35 -6.73
C ASP A 101 44.54 -15.07 -6.60
N GLY A 102 43.71 -16.12 -6.67
CA GLY A 102 42.26 -16.03 -6.54
C GLY A 102 41.55 -15.73 -7.86
N ALA A 103 42.26 -15.75 -8.99
CA ALA A 103 41.74 -15.74 -10.34
C ALA A 103 42.35 -16.91 -11.15
N VAL A 104 41.76 -17.24 -12.31
CA VAL A 104 42.38 -18.17 -13.26
C VAL A 104 42.76 -17.36 -14.48
N SER A 105 44.06 -17.23 -14.72
CA SER A 105 44.56 -16.57 -15.91
C SER A 105 44.32 -17.40 -17.17
N PHE A 106 44.36 -16.76 -18.34
CA PHE A 106 44.14 -17.48 -19.60
C PHE A 106 45.22 -18.53 -19.89
N ASP A 107 46.45 -18.30 -19.42
CA ASP A 107 47.55 -19.25 -19.58
C ASP A 107 47.37 -20.47 -18.67
N GLU A 108 46.85 -20.28 -17.45
CA GLU A 108 46.52 -21.38 -16.53
C GLU A 108 45.34 -22.22 -17.02
N PHE A 109 44.32 -21.59 -17.60
CA PHE A 109 43.18 -22.30 -18.17
C PHE A 109 43.56 -23.22 -19.35
N ARG A 110 44.68 -22.92 -20.02
CA ARG A 110 45.13 -23.64 -21.24
C ARG A 110 46.12 -24.77 -20.99
N ARG A 111 46.59 -24.93 -19.75
CA ARG A 111 47.47 -26.05 -19.36
C ARG A 111 46.67 -27.34 -19.17
#